data_AF-R0H4D1-F1
#
_entry.id   AF-R0H4D1-F1
#
_cell.length_a   1.000
_cell.length_b   1.000
_cell.length_c   1.000
_cell.angle_alpha   90.00
_cell.angle_beta   90.00
_cell.angle_gamma   90.00
#
_symmetry.space_group_name_H-M   'P 1'
#
loop_
_entity.id
_entity.type
_entity.pdbx_description
1 polymer ?
#
loop_
_entity_poly.entity_id
_entity_poly.type
_entity_poly.pdbx_seq_one_letter_code
_entity_poly.pdbx_strand_id
1 'polypeptide(L)'
;MYLVESKAGAITCMVLALLSLGTWPAILTLLERRGRLPQHTYLDYSITNLLAAIIIAFTFGQIGSTKPDSPNFITQLAQDNWPSVMFAMAGGIVLSLGNLATQYAWALVGLSVTEVTTSSIAVVIGSTLNYFLDDRINKAEILFPGVACFLIAVFLGSAVHRSNASDNKAKLRDFEMTNQEPSGLSTDIETTNSSKDLETNVTKTTSEKPKEGTARFLMELENKRAIKVFGKRKIIGLAITFFAGLCFSLFSPAFNLATNDQWHRLKQGVPKLVVYTAFFYFSVSCFIIAMILNIGFLYYPVLGLPKSSFKAYLSDWNGRYWAFLAGFLCGFGNGLQFMGGQAAGYAAADSVQVQETTIVFDPK
;
A
#
# COMPACT_ATOMS: atom_id res chain seq x y z
N MET A 1 -0.58 30.66 -1.75
CA MET A 1 -0.86 29.22 -1.87
C MET A 1 -2.32 28.97 -1.53
N TYR A 2 -2.92 27.94 -2.12
CA TYR A 2 -4.28 27.54 -1.80
C TYR A 2 -4.32 26.95 -0.38
N LEU A 3 -5.28 27.36 0.45
CA LEU A 3 -5.45 26.85 1.80
C LEU A 3 -6.85 26.26 1.94
N VAL A 4 -6.95 25.06 2.49
CA VAL A 4 -8.23 24.43 2.79
C VAL A 4 -8.73 24.98 4.12
N GLU A 5 -9.56 26.03 4.07
CA GLU A 5 -10.09 26.69 5.29
C GLU A 5 -11.49 26.16 5.67
N SER A 6 -12.22 25.57 4.73
CA SER A 6 -13.59 25.12 4.97
C SER A 6 -13.65 23.67 5.47
N LYS A 7 -14.57 23.40 6.42
CA LYS A 7 -14.85 22.04 6.90
C LYS A 7 -15.26 21.10 5.76
N ALA A 8 -16.10 21.59 4.85
CA ALA A 8 -16.53 20.83 3.67
C ALA A 8 -15.33 20.50 2.77
N GLY A 9 -14.41 21.44 2.55
CA GLY A 9 -13.18 21.21 1.80
C GLY A 9 -12.29 20.16 2.44
N ALA A 10 -12.10 20.21 3.77
CA ALA A 10 -11.32 19.23 4.51
C ALA A 10 -11.91 17.82 4.39
N ILE A 11 -13.23 17.67 4.57
CA ILE A 11 -13.92 16.39 4.43
C ILE A 11 -13.79 15.84 3.01
N THR A 12 -13.99 16.69 1.98
CA THR A 12 -13.81 16.28 0.59
C THR A 12 -12.38 15.80 0.30
N CYS A 13 -11.37 16.50 0.83
CA CYS A 13 -9.98 16.05 0.71
C CYS A 13 -9.78 14.68 1.34
N MET A 14 -10.32 14.46 2.54
CA MET A 14 -10.22 13.16 3.23
C MET A 14 -10.91 12.04 2.45
N VAL A 15 -12.13 12.25 1.92
CA VAL A 15 -12.84 11.23 1.12
C VAL A 15 -12.09 10.90 -0.17
N LEU A 16 -11.55 11.89 -0.87
CA LEU A 16 -10.76 11.65 -2.08
C LEU A 16 -9.42 10.97 -1.77
N ALA A 17 -8.79 11.33 -0.64
CA ALA A 17 -7.59 10.67 -0.15
C ALA A 17 -7.88 9.20 0.17
N LEU A 18 -8.98 8.91 0.88
CA LEU A 18 -9.45 7.57 1.21
C LEU A 18 -9.61 6.68 -0.04
N LEU A 19 -10.29 7.19 -1.08
CA LEU A 19 -10.48 6.45 -2.32
C LEU A 19 -9.16 6.17 -3.05
N SER A 20 -8.26 7.16 -3.07
CA SER A 20 -6.99 7.03 -3.79
C SER A 20 -6.01 6.11 -3.05
N LEU A 21 -5.88 6.29 -1.74
CA LEU A 21 -4.99 5.53 -0.87
C LEU A 21 -5.46 4.07 -0.70
N GLY A 22 -6.76 3.79 -0.71
CA GLY A 22 -7.26 2.41 -0.71
C GLY A 22 -7.10 1.67 -2.06
N THR A 23 -6.95 2.39 -3.18
CA THR A 23 -6.95 1.77 -4.52
C THR A 23 -5.56 1.37 -5.00
N TRP A 24 -4.52 2.17 -4.74
CA TRP A 24 -3.17 1.87 -5.24
C TRP A 24 -2.59 0.52 -4.76
N PRO A 25 -2.81 0.03 -3.51
CA PRO A 25 -2.30 -1.28 -3.06
C PRO A 25 -2.88 -2.45 -3.86
N ALA A 26 -4.16 -2.35 -4.21
CA ALA A 26 -4.86 -3.33 -5.03
C ALA A 26 -4.26 -3.41 -6.44
N ILE A 27 -3.90 -2.28 -7.04
CA ILE A 27 -3.26 -2.22 -8.36
C ILE A 27 -1.87 -2.87 -8.33
N LEU A 28 -1.03 -2.58 -7.34
CA LEU A 28 0.29 -3.19 -7.24
C LEU A 28 0.20 -4.70 -6.97
N THR A 29 -0.75 -5.12 -6.13
CA THR A 29 -1.04 -6.54 -5.90
C THR A 29 -1.48 -7.24 -7.19
N LEU A 30 -2.31 -6.59 -8.00
CA LEU A 30 -2.72 -7.13 -9.31
C LEU A 30 -1.52 -7.31 -10.26
N LEU A 31 -0.58 -6.37 -10.27
CA LEU A 31 0.63 -6.46 -11.09
C LEU A 31 1.54 -7.61 -10.66
N GLU A 32 1.73 -7.79 -9.35
CA GLU A 32 2.46 -8.93 -8.78
C GLU A 32 1.82 -10.26 -9.18
N ARG A 33 0.49 -10.37 -9.02
CA ARG A 33 -0.30 -11.55 -9.43
C ARG A 33 -0.23 -11.83 -10.93
N ARG A 34 0.00 -10.81 -11.75
CA ARG A 34 0.22 -10.94 -13.21
C ARG A 34 1.64 -11.34 -13.59
N GLY A 35 2.56 -11.41 -12.63
CA GLY A 35 3.95 -11.81 -12.87
C GLY A 35 4.92 -10.65 -13.11
N ARG A 36 4.46 -9.39 -13.03
CA ARG A 36 5.37 -8.24 -13.14
C ARG A 36 6.23 -8.18 -11.87
N LEU A 37 7.52 -7.97 -12.05
CA LEU A 37 8.46 -7.88 -10.93
C LEU A 37 8.09 -6.70 -9.99
N PRO A 38 8.04 -6.92 -8.66
CA PRO A 38 7.77 -5.85 -7.70
C PRO A 38 8.70 -4.65 -7.86
N GLN A 39 9.98 -4.89 -8.15
CA GLN A 39 10.98 -3.84 -8.33
C GLN A 39 10.67 -2.94 -9.54
N HIS A 40 10.28 -3.54 -10.67
CA HIS A 40 9.90 -2.77 -11.87
C HIS A 40 8.67 -1.93 -11.58
N THR A 41 7.68 -2.57 -10.94
CA THR A 41 6.42 -1.95 -10.55
C THR A 41 6.64 -0.77 -9.60
N TYR A 42 7.51 -0.92 -8.60
CA TYR A 42 7.75 0.12 -7.59
C TYR A 42 8.56 1.29 -8.14
N LEU A 43 9.48 1.06 -9.10
CA LEU A 43 10.19 2.13 -9.80
C LEU A 43 9.23 3.00 -10.62
N ASP A 44 8.31 2.40 -11.37
CA ASP A 44 7.30 3.14 -12.14
C ASP A 44 6.35 3.93 -11.19
N TYR A 45 5.94 3.28 -10.11
CA TYR A 45 5.13 3.88 -9.04
C TYR A 45 5.82 5.09 -8.39
N SER A 46 7.10 4.99 -8.02
CA SER A 46 7.81 6.06 -7.31
C SER A 46 7.99 7.31 -8.17
N ILE A 47 8.22 7.15 -9.48
CA ILE A 47 8.34 8.26 -10.44
C ILE A 47 7.04 9.08 -10.48
N THR A 48 5.91 8.39 -10.64
CA THR A 48 4.60 9.06 -10.77
C THR A 48 4.07 9.58 -9.44
N ASN A 49 4.43 8.93 -8.33
CA ASN A 49 4.19 9.45 -6.99
C ASN A 49 4.92 10.79 -6.76
N LEU A 50 6.19 10.90 -7.14
CA LEU A 50 6.93 12.18 -7.10
C LEU A 50 6.31 13.20 -8.06
N LEU A 51 5.92 12.79 -9.26
CA LEU A 51 5.31 13.68 -10.24
C LEU A 51 3.99 14.29 -9.73
N ALA A 52 3.15 13.52 -9.05
CA ALA A 52 1.94 14.02 -8.40
C ALA A 52 2.27 15.12 -7.37
N ALA A 53 3.30 14.92 -6.55
CA ALA A 53 3.75 15.91 -5.57
C ALA A 53 4.28 17.19 -6.24
N ILE A 54 5.03 17.06 -7.34
CA ILE A 54 5.49 18.20 -8.15
C ILE A 54 4.28 18.96 -8.71
N ILE A 55 3.30 18.27 -9.28
CA ILE A 55 2.08 18.88 -9.80
C ILE A 55 1.37 19.66 -8.69
N ILE A 56 1.18 19.05 -7.51
CA ILE A 56 0.53 19.70 -6.37
C ILE A 56 1.32 20.94 -5.90
N ALA A 57 2.64 20.85 -5.78
CA ALA A 57 3.48 21.94 -5.31
C ALA A 57 3.47 23.14 -6.26
N PHE A 58 3.57 22.89 -7.57
CA PHE A 58 3.56 23.95 -8.59
C PHE A 58 2.17 24.48 -8.94
N THR A 59 1.10 23.78 -8.55
CA THR A 59 -0.29 24.25 -8.70
C THR A 59 -0.79 24.87 -7.40
N PHE A 60 -1.27 24.06 -6.47
CA PHE A 60 -1.85 24.52 -5.20
C PHE A 60 -0.84 25.27 -4.32
N GLY A 61 0.44 24.90 -4.37
CA GLY A 61 1.49 25.63 -3.65
C GLY A 61 1.81 27.02 -4.21
N GLN A 62 1.42 27.31 -5.46
CA GLN A 62 1.68 28.59 -6.13
C GLN A 62 0.44 29.46 -6.33
N ILE A 63 -0.75 28.88 -6.33
CA ILE A 63 -2.01 29.62 -6.49
C ILE A 63 -2.21 30.60 -5.32
N GLY A 64 -2.52 31.86 -5.63
CA GLY A 64 -2.80 32.93 -4.65
C GLY A 64 -1.57 33.76 -4.25
N SER A 65 -1.82 34.86 -3.54
CA SER A 65 -0.79 35.82 -3.13
C SER A 65 0.07 35.30 -1.97
N THR A 66 1.38 35.54 -2.04
CA THR A 66 2.33 35.26 -0.95
C THR A 66 1.97 36.12 0.27
N LYS A 67 1.73 35.50 1.42
CA LYS A 67 1.56 36.19 2.71
C LYS A 67 2.83 35.98 3.58
N PRO A 68 3.15 36.89 4.52
CA PRO A 68 4.32 36.75 5.39
C PRO A 68 4.37 35.41 6.14
N ASP A 69 3.24 34.96 6.67
CA ASP A 69 3.14 33.73 7.48
C ASP A 69 2.87 32.46 6.65
N SER A 70 2.55 32.62 5.36
CA SER A 70 2.24 31.52 4.45
C SER A 70 2.80 31.81 3.05
N PRO A 71 4.13 31.73 2.89
CA PRO A 71 4.76 32.00 1.61
C PRO A 71 4.34 30.97 0.56
N ASN A 72 4.36 31.40 -0.71
CA ASN A 72 4.18 30.48 -1.83
C ASN A 72 5.34 29.48 -1.91
N PHE A 73 5.10 28.33 -2.53
CA PHE A 73 6.06 27.22 -2.62
C PHE A 73 7.45 27.69 -3.09
N ILE A 74 7.54 28.40 -4.22
CA ILE A 74 8.83 28.84 -4.78
C ILE A 74 9.54 29.83 -3.86
N THR A 75 8.80 30.75 -3.23
CA THR A 75 9.37 31.70 -2.27
C THR A 75 9.92 30.98 -1.04
N GLN A 76 9.24 29.92 -0.59
CA GLN A 76 9.64 29.18 0.59
C GLN A 76 10.88 28.30 0.38
N LEU A 77 11.18 27.88 -0.86
CA LEU A 77 12.39 27.13 -1.19
C LEU A 77 13.69 27.91 -0.89
N ALA A 78 13.64 29.24 -0.87
CA ALA A 78 14.80 30.09 -0.59
C ALA A 78 14.99 30.40 0.90
N GLN A 79 14.08 29.95 1.78
CA GLN A 79 14.10 30.26 3.20
C GLN A 79 14.93 29.25 4.00
N ASP A 80 15.49 29.70 5.13
CA ASP A 80 16.27 28.85 6.05
C ASP A 80 15.35 28.06 6.99
N ASN A 81 14.62 27.08 6.44
CA ASN A 81 13.66 26.22 7.13
C ASN A 81 14.11 24.75 7.22
N TRP A 82 15.43 24.52 7.12
CA TRP A 82 16.05 23.19 7.09
C TRP A 82 15.63 22.24 8.21
N PRO A 83 15.48 22.66 9.49
CA PRO A 83 15.01 21.76 10.53
C PRO A 83 13.65 21.12 10.21
N SER A 84 12.68 21.91 9.71
CA SER A 84 11.38 21.40 9.26
C SER A 84 11.50 20.54 8.01
N VAL A 85 12.36 20.92 7.06
CA VAL A 85 12.62 20.13 5.85
C VAL A 85 13.16 18.74 6.20
N MET A 86 14.06 18.63 7.19
CA MET A 86 14.58 17.35 7.67
C MET A 86 13.49 16.45 8.26
N PHE A 87 12.52 17.01 8.99
CA PHE A 87 11.38 16.25 9.47
C PHE A 87 10.49 15.75 8.32
N ALA A 88 10.23 16.60 7.32
CA ALA A 88 9.48 16.20 6.14
C ALA A 88 10.20 15.07 5.39
N MET A 89 11.53 15.18 5.22
CA MET A 89 12.34 14.15 4.58
C MET A 89 12.39 12.85 5.38
N ALA A 90 12.48 12.92 6.71
CA ALA A 90 12.41 11.74 7.58
C ALA A 90 11.07 11.02 7.43
N GLY A 91 9.95 11.77 7.42
CA GLY A 91 8.63 11.22 7.13
C GLY A 91 8.57 10.53 5.77
N GLY A 92 9.14 11.14 4.73
CA GLY A 92 9.14 10.59 3.37
C GLY A 92 9.95 9.30 3.25
N ILE A 93 11.10 9.24 3.90
CA ILE A 93 11.91 8.02 3.98
C ILE A 93 11.12 6.90 4.65
N VAL A 94 10.53 7.18 5.82
CA VAL A 94 9.81 6.19 6.60
C VAL A 94 8.57 5.69 5.85
N LEU A 95 7.78 6.58 5.23
CA LEU A 95 6.64 6.15 4.40
C LEU A 95 7.10 5.25 3.24
N SER A 96 8.19 5.62 2.55
CA SER A 96 8.73 4.84 1.43
C SER A 96 9.18 3.44 1.85
N LEU A 97 9.81 3.32 3.02
CA LEU A 97 10.18 2.03 3.60
C LEU A 97 8.95 1.19 3.93
N GLY A 98 7.92 1.80 4.51
CA GLY A 98 6.64 1.15 4.78
C GLY A 98 5.96 0.65 3.50
N ASN A 99 5.80 1.51 2.50
CA ASN A 99 5.19 1.18 1.21
C ASN A 99 5.95 0.09 0.45
N LEU A 100 7.28 0.11 0.50
CA LEU A 100 8.08 -0.93 -0.12
C LEU A 100 7.93 -2.25 0.63
N ALA A 101 7.91 -2.23 1.97
CA ALA A 101 7.69 -3.40 2.80
C ALA A 101 6.30 -4.01 2.56
N THR A 102 5.24 -3.20 2.51
CA THR A 102 3.87 -3.68 2.25
C THR A 102 3.76 -4.37 0.89
N GLN A 103 4.45 -3.87 -0.14
CA GLN A 103 4.48 -4.52 -1.46
C GLN A 103 4.88 -6.00 -1.40
N TYR A 104 5.91 -6.33 -0.61
CA TYR A 104 6.33 -7.72 -0.42
C TYR A 104 5.43 -8.46 0.57
N ALA A 105 4.89 -7.79 1.58
CA ALA A 105 3.97 -8.39 2.54
C ALA A 105 2.66 -8.86 1.90
N TRP A 106 2.06 -8.07 0.98
CA TRP A 106 0.83 -8.43 0.27
C TRP A 106 0.95 -9.77 -0.44
N ALA A 107 2.12 -10.06 -1.01
CA ALA A 107 2.34 -11.35 -1.64
C ALA A 107 2.29 -12.49 -0.61
N LEU A 108 2.96 -12.33 0.55
CA LEU A 108 3.18 -13.40 1.52
C LEU A 108 1.99 -13.67 2.47
N VAL A 109 1.33 -12.62 2.96
CA VAL A 109 0.24 -12.74 3.95
C VAL A 109 -1.12 -12.27 3.41
N GLY A 110 -1.14 -11.69 2.21
CA GLY A 110 -2.36 -11.24 1.53
C GLY A 110 -2.68 -9.78 1.84
N LEU A 111 -3.33 -9.12 0.86
CA LEU A 111 -3.67 -7.69 0.92
C LEU A 111 -4.46 -7.35 2.19
N SER A 112 -5.56 -8.06 2.47
CA SER A 112 -6.38 -7.82 3.67
C SER A 112 -5.59 -7.88 4.97
N VAL A 113 -4.83 -8.96 5.23
CA VAL A 113 -4.09 -9.10 6.50
C VAL A 113 -3.02 -8.01 6.64
N THR A 114 -2.31 -7.69 5.57
CA THR A 114 -1.32 -6.60 5.59
C THR A 114 -1.97 -5.29 5.96
N GLU A 115 -2.98 -4.85 5.19
CA GLU A 115 -3.60 -3.53 5.37
C GLU A 115 -4.28 -3.41 6.74
N VAL A 116 -5.05 -4.42 7.16
CA VAL A 116 -5.66 -4.45 8.49
C VAL A 116 -4.62 -4.19 9.59
N THR A 117 -3.48 -4.87 9.50
CA THR A 117 -2.45 -4.83 10.54
C THR A 117 -1.68 -3.51 10.51
N THR A 118 -1.27 -3.04 9.32
CA THR A 118 -0.53 -1.79 9.17
C THR A 118 -1.38 -0.60 9.59
N SER A 119 -2.64 -0.52 9.13
CA SER A 119 -3.58 0.53 9.52
C SER A 119 -3.85 0.53 11.02
N SER A 120 -3.96 -0.64 11.67
CA SER A 120 -4.16 -0.72 13.12
C SER A 120 -3.00 -0.12 13.91
N ILE A 121 -1.76 -0.47 13.53
CA ILE A 121 -0.56 0.07 14.17
C ILE A 121 -0.45 1.57 13.91
N ALA A 122 -0.65 1.98 12.65
CA ALA A 122 -0.53 3.36 12.23
C ALA A 122 -1.55 4.26 12.89
N VAL A 123 -2.82 3.86 12.96
CA VAL A 123 -3.88 4.63 13.60
C VAL A 123 -3.62 4.72 15.10
N VAL A 124 -3.37 3.60 15.80
CA VAL A 124 -3.19 3.62 17.25
C VAL A 124 -1.99 4.48 17.67
N ILE A 125 -0.83 4.29 17.04
CA ILE A 125 0.39 5.00 17.43
C ILE A 125 0.38 6.41 16.81
N GLY A 126 0.10 6.54 15.52
CA GLY A 126 0.12 7.80 14.78
C GLY A 126 -0.90 8.80 15.30
N SER A 127 -2.17 8.39 15.46
CA SER A 127 -3.20 9.30 15.98
C SER A 127 -2.91 9.73 17.41
N THR A 128 -2.32 8.84 18.23
CA THR A 128 -1.94 9.17 19.61
C THR A 128 -0.80 10.19 19.63
N LEU A 129 0.26 9.97 18.86
CA LEU A 129 1.38 10.92 18.76
C LEU A 129 0.90 12.27 18.20
N ASN A 130 0.14 12.26 17.11
CA ASN A 130 -0.39 13.46 16.50
C ASN A 130 -1.39 14.19 17.41
N TYR A 131 -2.17 13.49 18.22
CA TYR A 131 -3.07 14.15 19.19
C TYR A 131 -2.29 15.03 20.18
N PHE A 132 -1.12 14.58 20.64
CA PHE A 132 -0.26 15.38 21.50
C PHE A 132 0.55 16.43 20.73
N LEU A 133 0.95 16.14 19.49
CA LEU A 133 1.66 17.11 18.65
C LEU A 133 0.76 18.25 18.16
N ASP A 134 -0.52 17.99 17.89
CA ASP A 134 -1.49 19.00 17.50
C ASP A 134 -2.10 19.73 18.72
N ASP A 135 -1.38 19.86 19.84
CA ASP A 135 -1.86 20.55 21.05
C ASP A 135 -3.27 20.13 21.51
N ARG A 136 -3.65 18.88 21.23
CA ARG A 136 -4.98 18.31 21.53
C ARG A 136 -6.14 19.03 20.86
N ILE A 137 -5.97 19.52 19.63
CA ILE A 137 -7.05 20.19 18.89
C ILE A 137 -8.28 19.29 18.67
N ASN A 138 -8.07 17.98 18.52
CA ASN A 138 -9.16 17.02 18.34
C ASN A 138 -9.76 16.66 19.72
N LYS A 139 -11.08 16.45 19.79
CA LYS A 139 -11.74 16.03 21.04
C LYS A 139 -11.37 14.59 21.38
N ALA A 140 -10.74 14.36 22.53
CA ALA A 140 -10.30 13.04 22.96
C ALA A 140 -11.48 12.06 23.11
N GLU A 141 -12.64 12.58 23.54
CA GLU A 141 -13.89 11.86 23.74
C GLU A 141 -14.50 11.34 22.43
N ILE A 142 -14.04 11.84 21.28
CA ILE A 142 -14.49 11.40 19.96
C ILE A 142 -13.38 10.59 19.28
N LEU A 143 -12.14 11.07 19.33
CA LEU A 143 -11.00 10.46 18.64
C LEU A 143 -10.71 9.04 19.13
N PHE A 144 -10.47 8.86 20.43
CA PHE A 144 -10.05 7.55 20.97
C PHE A 144 -11.16 6.51 20.96
N PRO A 145 -12.44 6.84 21.26
CA PRO A 145 -13.54 5.90 21.04
C PRO A 145 -13.70 5.53 19.56
N GLY A 146 -13.46 6.45 18.63
CA GLY A 146 -13.41 6.15 17.20
C GLY A 146 -12.32 5.14 16.83
N VAL A 147 -11.10 5.34 17.36
CA VAL A 147 -9.98 4.39 17.20
C VAL A 147 -10.32 3.03 17.80
N ALA A 148 -10.92 2.98 18.98
CA ALA A 148 -11.35 1.73 19.62
C ALA A 148 -12.42 0.99 18.79
N CYS A 149 -13.40 1.71 18.26
CA CYS A 149 -14.42 1.16 17.37
C CYS A 149 -13.79 0.55 16.10
N PHE A 150 -12.83 1.25 15.49
CA PHE A 150 -12.06 0.75 14.37
C PHE A 150 -11.32 -0.56 14.70
N LEU A 151 -10.63 -0.62 15.85
CA LEU A 151 -9.94 -1.85 16.26
C LEU A 151 -10.91 -3.03 16.43
N ILE A 152 -12.10 -2.80 17.01
CA ILE A 152 -13.13 -3.84 17.13
C ILE A 152 -13.55 -4.33 15.74
N ALA A 153 -13.80 -3.42 14.79
CA ALA A 153 -14.15 -3.79 13.42
C ALA A 153 -13.05 -4.62 12.73
N VAL A 154 -11.79 -4.24 12.93
CA VAL A 154 -10.61 -4.97 12.46
C VAL A 154 -10.56 -6.39 13.04
N PHE A 155 -10.76 -6.56 14.34
CA PHE A 155 -10.74 -7.89 14.97
C PHE A 155 -11.87 -8.78 14.45
N LEU A 156 -13.07 -8.22 14.26
CA LEU A 156 -14.20 -8.93 13.67
C LEU A 156 -13.90 -9.36 12.22
N GLY A 157 -13.35 -8.46 11.39
CA GLY A 157 -12.96 -8.79 10.02
C GLY A 157 -11.86 -9.86 9.96
N SER A 158 -10.89 -9.79 10.87
CA SER A 158 -9.79 -10.78 10.96
C SER A 158 -10.30 -12.18 11.31
N ALA A 159 -11.30 -12.29 12.19
CA ALA A 159 -11.91 -13.57 12.55
C ALA A 159 -12.58 -14.24 11.34
N VAL A 160 -13.26 -13.47 10.49
CA VAL A 160 -13.86 -13.96 9.24
C VAL A 160 -12.80 -14.41 8.24
N HIS A 161 -11.69 -13.67 8.09
CA HIS A 161 -10.59 -14.06 7.19
C HIS A 161 -9.90 -15.36 7.58
N ARG A 162 -9.77 -15.66 8.88
CA ARG A 162 -9.21 -16.92 9.36
C ARG A 162 -10.03 -18.12 8.88
N SER A 163 -11.35 -17.98 8.80
CA SER A 163 -12.27 -19.01 8.27
C SER A 163 -12.03 -19.29 6.78
N ASN A 164 -11.86 -18.24 5.96
CA ASN A 164 -11.57 -18.40 4.53
C ASN A 164 -10.19 -19.01 4.27
N ALA A 165 -9.18 -18.68 5.09
CA ALA A 165 -7.85 -19.26 4.96
C ALA A 165 -7.82 -20.78 5.27
N SER A 166 -8.63 -21.24 6.23
CA SER A 166 -8.80 -22.68 6.49
C SER A 166 -9.53 -23.38 5.36
N ASP A 167 -10.54 -22.75 4.76
CA ASP A 167 -11.30 -23.29 3.63
C ASP A 167 -10.39 -23.47 2.39
N ASN A 168 -9.58 -22.47 2.04
CA ASN A 168 -8.62 -22.58 0.94
C ASN A 168 -7.59 -23.70 1.14
N LYS A 169 -7.16 -23.95 2.39
CA LYS A 169 -6.23 -25.04 2.71
C LYS A 169 -6.89 -26.41 2.57
N ALA A 170 -8.18 -26.53 2.94
CA ALA A 170 -8.94 -27.76 2.74
C ALA A 170 -9.10 -28.07 1.26
N LYS A 171 -9.52 -27.09 0.45
CA LYS A 171 -9.68 -27.23 -1.01
C LYS A 171 -8.41 -27.69 -1.72
N LEU A 172 -7.25 -27.17 -1.33
CA LEU A 172 -5.96 -27.61 -1.89
C LEU A 172 -5.62 -29.05 -1.51
N ARG A 173 -5.86 -29.44 -0.25
CA ARG A 173 -5.63 -30.81 0.21
C ARG A 173 -6.55 -31.82 -0.48
N ASP A 174 -7.84 -31.48 -0.60
CA ASP A 174 -8.81 -32.34 -1.27
C ASP A 174 -8.43 -32.53 -2.75
N PHE A 175 -7.96 -31.47 -3.41
CA PHE A 175 -7.46 -31.56 -4.79
C PHE A 175 -6.18 -32.40 -4.90
N GLU A 176 -5.23 -32.26 -3.98
CA GLU A 176 -4.03 -33.10 -3.94
C GLU A 176 -4.39 -34.58 -3.71
N MET A 177 -5.30 -34.89 -2.79
CA MET A 177 -5.79 -36.24 -2.54
C MET A 177 -6.52 -36.83 -3.75
N THR A 178 -7.39 -36.05 -4.40
CA THR A 178 -8.13 -36.48 -5.60
C THR A 178 -7.20 -36.79 -6.78
N ASN A 179 -6.04 -36.12 -6.87
CA ASN A 179 -5.03 -36.37 -7.91
C ASN A 179 -3.93 -37.38 -7.49
N GLN A 180 -3.93 -37.84 -6.24
CA GLN A 180 -2.96 -38.80 -5.70
C GLN A 180 -3.52 -40.21 -5.51
N GLU A 181 -4.81 -40.49 -5.77
CA GLU A 181 -5.29 -41.88 -5.80
C GLU A 181 -4.51 -42.70 -6.86
N PRO A 182 -3.69 -43.68 -6.45
CA PRO A 182 -3.00 -44.54 -7.37
C PRO A 182 -3.95 -45.63 -7.85
N SER A 183 -3.90 -45.88 -9.15
CA SER A 183 -4.09 -47.22 -9.70
C SER A 183 -3.40 -48.27 -8.80
N GLY A 184 -4.20 -49.11 -8.13
CA GLY A 184 -3.69 -50.05 -7.12
C GLY A 184 -4.66 -51.15 -6.69
N LEU A 185 -4.99 -52.04 -7.64
CA LEU A 185 -5.27 -53.48 -7.51
C LEU A 185 -6.36 -53.97 -6.52
N SER A 186 -7.42 -54.55 -7.09
CA SER A 186 -8.02 -55.80 -6.59
C SER A 186 -8.26 -56.71 -7.77
N THR A 187 -7.47 -57.78 -7.81
CA THR A 187 -7.64 -58.96 -8.66
C THR A 187 -9.02 -59.56 -8.42
N ASP A 188 -9.79 -59.80 -9.47
CA ASP A 188 -10.54 -61.04 -9.63
C ASP A 188 -10.80 -61.30 -11.12
N ILE A 189 -10.37 -62.49 -11.53
CA ILE A 189 -10.49 -63.04 -12.87
C ILE A 189 -11.93 -63.52 -13.01
N GLU A 190 -12.67 -63.01 -13.99
CA GLU A 190 -13.56 -63.87 -14.79
C GLU A 190 -13.78 -63.31 -16.19
N THR A 191 -13.62 -64.21 -17.14
CA THR A 191 -13.45 -63.98 -18.58
C THR A 191 -14.82 -63.99 -19.26
N THR A 192 -15.22 -62.92 -19.96
CA THR A 192 -16.00 -63.10 -21.22
C THR A 192 -16.03 -61.83 -22.10
N ASN A 193 -15.36 -61.95 -23.25
CA ASN A 193 -15.63 -61.38 -24.58
C ASN A 193 -16.61 -60.20 -24.72
N SER A 194 -16.11 -59.05 -25.19
CA SER A 194 -16.35 -58.55 -26.56
C SER A 194 -16.02 -57.06 -26.64
N SER A 195 -15.16 -56.73 -27.60
CA SER A 195 -14.72 -55.43 -28.07
C SER A 195 -15.78 -54.32 -28.03
N LYS A 196 -15.47 -53.22 -27.32
CA LYS A 196 -16.15 -51.93 -27.48
C LYS A 196 -15.12 -50.82 -27.72
N ASP A 197 -15.15 -50.37 -28.98
CA ASP A 197 -15.09 -48.98 -29.42
C ASP A 197 -14.06 -48.04 -28.79
N LEU A 198 -13.01 -47.85 -29.59
CA LEU A 198 -12.21 -46.65 -29.77
C LEU A 198 -12.88 -45.34 -29.30
N GLU A 199 -12.12 -44.60 -28.50
CA GLU A 199 -11.93 -43.15 -28.60
C GLU A 199 -13.10 -42.32 -29.16
N THR A 200 -13.96 -41.80 -28.28
CA THR A 200 -14.39 -40.40 -28.38
C THR A 200 -15.08 -39.98 -27.10
N ASN A 201 -14.36 -39.33 -26.20
CA ASN A 201 -14.89 -38.29 -25.33
C ASN A 201 -13.73 -37.40 -24.85
N VAL A 202 -12.99 -36.85 -25.82
CA VAL A 202 -12.50 -35.47 -25.70
C VAL A 202 -13.73 -34.60 -25.81
N THR A 203 -14.54 -34.58 -24.74
CA THR A 203 -15.52 -33.52 -24.56
C THR A 203 -14.73 -32.23 -24.52
N LYS A 204 -14.95 -31.41 -25.55
CA LYS A 204 -14.69 -29.98 -25.57
C LYS A 204 -15.15 -29.36 -24.25
N THR A 205 -14.28 -29.32 -23.26
CA THR A 205 -14.44 -28.36 -22.17
C THR A 205 -13.95 -27.06 -22.76
N THR A 206 -14.90 -26.23 -23.19
CA THR A 206 -14.74 -24.78 -23.27
C THR A 206 -13.77 -24.37 -22.16
N SER A 207 -12.71 -23.63 -22.53
CA SER A 207 -11.74 -23.07 -21.59
C SER A 207 -12.43 -22.07 -20.65
N GLU A 208 -13.29 -22.55 -19.77
CA GLU A 208 -13.83 -21.80 -18.65
C GLU A 208 -12.66 -21.52 -17.73
N LYS A 209 -12.38 -20.22 -17.55
CA LYS A 209 -11.39 -19.78 -16.56
C LYS A 209 -11.75 -20.44 -15.23
N PRO A 210 -10.79 -21.08 -14.54
CA PRO A 210 -11.09 -21.77 -13.29
C PRO A 210 -11.72 -20.79 -12.31
N LYS A 211 -12.82 -21.23 -11.70
CA LYS A 211 -13.58 -20.40 -10.75
C LYS A 211 -12.67 -19.96 -9.60
N GLU A 212 -12.73 -18.68 -9.25
CA GLU A 212 -11.94 -18.11 -8.17
C GLU A 212 -12.12 -18.87 -6.86
N GLY A 213 -11.02 -19.04 -6.12
CA GLY A 213 -11.00 -19.82 -4.88
C GLY A 213 -10.96 -21.35 -5.06
N THR A 214 -10.92 -21.88 -6.29
CA THR A 214 -10.68 -23.30 -6.56
C THR A 214 -9.18 -23.63 -6.49
N ALA A 215 -8.82 -24.87 -6.12
CA ALA A 215 -7.42 -25.32 -6.11
C ALA A 215 -6.68 -25.07 -7.44
N ARG A 216 -7.32 -25.36 -8.57
CA ARG A 216 -6.79 -25.10 -9.92
C ARG A 216 -6.49 -23.61 -10.16
N PHE A 217 -7.39 -22.73 -9.73
CA PHE A 217 -7.18 -21.28 -9.82
C PHE A 217 -5.98 -20.84 -8.95
N LEU A 218 -5.86 -21.38 -7.73
CA LEU A 218 -4.74 -21.05 -6.83
C LEU A 218 -3.39 -21.53 -7.40
N MET A 219 -3.34 -22.70 -8.04
CA MET A 219 -2.14 -23.18 -8.72
C MET A 219 -1.77 -22.33 -9.95
N GLU A 220 -2.75 -21.98 -10.78
CA GLU A 220 -2.51 -21.09 -11.94
C GLU A 220 -2.03 -19.71 -11.49
N LEU A 221 -2.61 -19.17 -10.42
CA LEU A 221 -2.18 -17.92 -9.80
C LEU A 221 -0.75 -18.02 -9.26
N GLU A 222 -0.42 -19.08 -8.54
CA GLU A 222 0.92 -19.32 -8.02
C GLU A 222 1.96 -19.44 -9.15
N ASN A 223 1.61 -20.07 -10.26
CA ASN A 223 2.49 -20.18 -11.42
C ASN A 223 2.71 -18.83 -12.10
N LYS A 224 1.67 -18.00 -12.20
CA LYS A 224 1.73 -16.71 -12.88
C LYS A 224 2.39 -15.59 -12.08
N ARG A 225 2.18 -15.57 -10.77
CA ARG A 225 2.63 -14.47 -9.91
C ARG A 225 4.15 -14.34 -9.82
N ALA A 226 4.63 -13.14 -9.51
CA ALA A 226 6.06 -12.85 -9.44
C ALA A 226 6.71 -13.48 -8.19
N ILE A 227 6.09 -13.31 -7.02
CA ILE A 227 6.61 -13.82 -5.75
C ILE A 227 5.97 -15.18 -5.48
N LYS A 228 6.77 -16.25 -5.42
CA LYS A 228 6.28 -17.58 -5.04
C LYS A 228 6.05 -17.67 -3.54
N VAL A 229 4.87 -18.11 -3.14
CA VAL A 229 4.37 -18.09 -1.77
C VAL A 229 4.16 -19.49 -1.22
N PHE A 230 3.92 -20.48 -2.08
CA PHE A 230 3.81 -21.87 -1.66
C PHE A 230 5.11 -22.34 -0.99
N GLY A 231 4.98 -23.00 0.16
CA GLY A 231 6.10 -23.46 0.98
C GLY A 231 6.84 -22.37 1.78
N LYS A 232 6.48 -21.08 1.65
CA LYS A 232 7.11 -20.01 2.45
C LYS A 232 6.48 -19.91 3.84
N ARG A 233 7.29 -19.61 4.85
CA ARG A 233 6.83 -19.39 6.23
C ARG A 233 6.10 -18.04 6.33
N LYS A 234 4.82 -18.07 6.71
CA LYS A 234 3.98 -16.86 6.92
C LYS A 234 4.56 -15.86 7.93
N ILE A 235 5.43 -16.32 8.84
CA ILE A 235 6.09 -15.49 9.86
C ILE A 235 6.90 -14.35 9.23
N ILE A 236 7.59 -14.60 8.11
CA ILE A 236 8.40 -13.57 7.44
C ILE A 236 7.49 -12.44 6.94
N GLY A 237 6.37 -12.78 6.28
CA GLY A 237 5.41 -11.78 5.81
C GLY A 237 4.76 -11.00 6.94
N LEU A 238 4.47 -11.66 8.08
CA LEU A 238 3.93 -10.97 9.27
C LEU A 238 4.96 -10.02 9.88
N ALA A 239 6.25 -10.39 9.93
CA ALA A 239 7.31 -9.51 10.42
C ALA A 239 7.48 -8.27 9.52
N ILE A 240 7.44 -8.45 8.19
CA ILE A 240 7.47 -7.34 7.23
C ILE A 240 6.25 -6.43 7.40
N THR A 241 5.07 -7.02 7.62
CA THR A 241 3.82 -6.29 7.89
C THR A 241 3.93 -5.43 9.15
N PHE A 242 4.45 -6.00 10.24
CA PHE A 242 4.63 -5.27 11.48
C PHE A 242 5.63 -4.10 11.32
N PHE A 243 6.75 -4.34 10.63
CA PHE A 243 7.71 -3.29 10.29
C PHE A 243 7.06 -2.15 9.48
N ALA A 244 6.26 -2.50 8.46
CA ALA A 244 5.56 -1.52 7.65
C ALA A 244 4.57 -0.68 8.48
N GLY A 245 3.82 -1.32 9.39
CA GLY A 245 2.90 -0.61 10.30
C GLY A 245 3.61 0.38 11.22
N LEU A 246 4.79 0.01 11.73
CA LEU A 246 5.62 0.93 12.51
C LEU A 246 6.09 2.12 11.66
N CYS A 247 6.50 1.89 10.41
CA CYS A 247 6.82 2.97 9.50
C CYS A 247 5.61 3.90 9.27
N PHE A 248 4.44 3.33 8.98
CA PHE A 248 3.21 4.10 8.77
C PHE A 248 2.77 4.90 10.00
N SER A 249 3.07 4.42 11.21
CA SER A 249 2.77 5.17 12.43
C SER A 249 3.63 6.41 12.66
N LEU A 250 4.78 6.52 11.98
CA LEU A 250 5.77 7.56 12.24
C LEU A 250 5.84 8.66 11.17
N PHE A 251 5.41 8.40 9.94
CA PHE A 251 5.54 9.40 8.87
C PHE A 251 4.65 10.63 9.11
N SER A 252 3.42 10.42 9.59
CA SER A 252 2.46 11.50 9.81
C SER A 252 2.87 12.40 10.99
N PRO A 253 3.30 11.85 12.16
CA PRO A 253 3.94 12.66 13.21
C PRO A 253 5.17 13.45 12.73
N ALA A 254 6.02 12.84 11.89
CA ALA A 254 7.16 13.55 11.32
C ALA A 254 6.72 14.68 10.38
N PHE A 255 5.68 14.46 9.58
CA PHE A 255 5.10 15.49 8.72
C PHE A 255 4.47 16.64 9.52
N ASN A 256 3.74 16.31 10.59
CA ASN A 256 3.17 17.27 11.52
C ASN A 256 4.26 18.18 12.11
N LEU A 257 5.33 17.59 12.65
CA LEU A 257 6.49 18.33 13.14
C LEU A 257 7.09 19.26 12.09
N ALA A 258 7.16 18.82 10.83
CA ALA A 258 7.65 19.64 9.74
C ALA A 258 6.78 20.90 9.53
N THR A 259 5.45 20.75 9.50
CA THR A 259 4.53 21.86 9.16
C THR A 259 4.13 22.73 10.34
N ASN A 260 4.09 22.18 11.56
CA ASN A 260 3.62 22.89 12.74
C ASN A 260 4.75 23.43 13.63
N ASP A 261 5.99 22.95 13.45
CA ASP A 261 7.18 23.32 14.25
C ASP A 261 6.95 23.30 15.77
N GLN A 262 6.32 22.22 16.25
CA GLN A 262 5.92 22.07 17.66
C GLN A 262 7.11 21.97 18.63
N TRP A 263 8.31 21.71 18.09
CA TRP A 263 9.55 21.72 18.87
C TRP A 263 10.32 23.04 18.78
N HIS A 264 9.73 24.08 18.18
CA HIS A 264 10.32 25.41 18.05
C HIS A 264 11.76 25.38 17.53
N ARG A 265 11.99 24.60 16.47
CA ARG A 265 13.33 24.40 15.88
C ARG A 265 13.67 25.46 14.84
N LEU A 266 12.68 26.19 14.32
CA LEU A 266 12.91 27.28 13.39
C LEU A 266 13.43 28.53 14.10
N LYS A 267 14.28 29.30 13.41
CA LYS A 267 14.76 30.59 13.89
C LYS A 267 13.62 31.60 13.96
N GLN A 268 13.72 32.57 14.87
CA GLN A 268 12.72 33.62 15.01
C GLN A 268 12.55 34.40 13.70
N GLY A 269 11.30 34.55 13.25
CA GLY A 269 10.94 35.24 12.01
C GLY A 269 10.95 34.37 10.74
N VAL A 270 11.35 33.09 10.84
CA VAL A 270 11.18 32.14 9.73
C VAL A 270 9.77 31.56 9.78
N PRO A 271 8.97 31.69 8.69
CA PRO A 271 7.61 31.16 8.68
C PRO A 271 7.63 29.62 8.64
N LYS A 272 6.58 29.02 9.21
CA LYS A 272 6.41 27.56 9.24
C LYS A 272 6.41 26.97 7.83
N LEU A 273 6.91 25.74 7.71
CA LEU A 273 6.95 25.05 6.42
C LEU A 273 5.53 24.77 5.96
N VAL A 274 5.15 25.29 4.81
CA VAL A 274 3.79 25.08 4.30
C VAL A 274 3.64 23.65 3.78
N VAL A 275 2.42 23.12 3.82
CA VAL A 275 2.12 21.73 3.47
C VAL A 275 2.67 21.33 2.11
N TYR A 276 2.58 22.20 1.10
CA TYR A 276 3.06 21.90 -0.25
C TYR A 276 4.59 21.77 -0.33
N THR A 277 5.31 22.64 0.36
CA THR A 277 6.77 22.58 0.44
C THR A 277 7.21 21.36 1.25
N ALA A 278 6.56 21.10 2.38
CA ALA A 278 6.78 19.89 3.18
C ALA A 278 6.54 18.62 2.35
N PHE A 279 5.41 18.55 1.63
CA PHE A 279 5.06 17.40 0.80
C PHE A 279 6.01 17.20 -0.38
N PHE A 280 6.54 18.28 -0.95
CA PHE A 280 7.57 18.21 -1.98
C PHE A 280 8.85 17.54 -1.45
N TYR A 281 9.44 18.05 -0.36
CA TYR A 281 10.66 17.45 0.22
C TYR A 281 10.44 16.03 0.74
N PHE A 282 9.28 15.79 1.36
CA PHE A 282 8.82 14.45 1.72
C PHE A 282 8.84 13.51 0.52
N SER A 283 8.23 13.91 -0.60
CA SER A 283 8.13 13.07 -1.81
C SER A 283 9.48 12.88 -2.51
N VAL A 284 10.34 13.89 -2.51
CA VAL A 284 11.71 13.78 -3.04
C VAL A 284 12.51 12.74 -2.25
N SER A 285 12.48 12.80 -0.92
CA SER A 285 13.18 11.82 -0.08
C SER A 285 12.61 10.41 -0.23
N CYS A 286 11.28 10.28 -0.32
CA CYS A 286 10.57 9.04 -0.59
C CYS A 286 11.03 8.42 -1.92
N PHE A 287 11.14 9.25 -2.97
CA PHE A 287 11.63 8.83 -4.29
C PHE A 287 13.09 8.39 -4.26
N ILE A 288 13.98 9.15 -3.63
CA ILE A 288 15.41 8.83 -3.59
C ILE A 288 15.64 7.47 -2.92
N ILE A 289 15.06 7.23 -1.73
CA ILE A 289 15.23 5.95 -1.04
C ILE A 289 14.57 4.80 -1.82
N ALA A 290 13.41 5.04 -2.44
CA ALA A 290 12.74 4.06 -3.30
C ALA A 290 13.63 3.64 -4.48
N MET A 291 14.25 4.60 -5.15
CA MET A 291 15.14 4.37 -6.29
C MET A 291 16.37 3.57 -5.87
N ILE A 292 17.04 3.98 -4.78
CA ILE A 292 18.23 3.29 -4.26
C ILE A 292 17.90 1.83 -3.94
N LEU A 293 16.85 1.58 -3.17
CA LEU A 293 16.49 0.24 -2.73
C LEU A 293 16.02 -0.63 -3.90
N ASN A 294 15.15 -0.12 -4.78
CA ASN A 294 14.62 -0.93 -5.87
C ASN A 294 15.65 -1.20 -6.96
N ILE A 295 16.54 -0.25 -7.28
CA ILE A 295 17.69 -0.53 -8.16
C ILE A 295 18.58 -1.59 -7.51
N GLY A 296 18.86 -1.49 -6.20
CA GLY A 296 19.56 -2.54 -5.45
C GLY A 296 18.90 -3.90 -5.59
N PHE A 297 17.58 -3.97 -5.44
CA PHE A 297 16.79 -5.21 -5.56
C PHE A 297 16.69 -5.76 -6.98
N LEU A 298 16.96 -4.98 -8.03
CA LEU A 298 17.09 -5.53 -9.40
C LEU A 298 18.26 -6.52 -9.46
N TYR A 299 19.40 -6.15 -8.86
CA TYR A 299 20.64 -6.91 -8.91
C TYR A 299 20.74 -7.95 -7.77
N TYR A 300 20.17 -7.62 -6.61
CA TYR A 300 20.13 -8.44 -5.40
C TYR A 300 18.67 -8.71 -4.99
N PRO A 301 17.94 -9.52 -5.76
CA PRO A 301 16.52 -9.78 -5.52
C PRO A 301 16.30 -10.53 -4.21
N VAL A 302 15.23 -10.15 -3.52
CA VAL A 302 14.77 -10.79 -2.29
C VAL A 302 13.68 -11.83 -2.60
N LEU A 303 13.43 -12.73 -1.64
CA LEU A 303 12.34 -13.72 -1.69
C LEU A 303 12.37 -14.70 -2.88
N GLY A 304 13.54 -14.88 -3.51
CA GLY A 304 13.72 -15.81 -4.63
C GLY A 304 13.21 -15.27 -5.96
N LEU A 305 13.01 -13.96 -6.08
CA LEU A 305 12.72 -13.30 -7.35
C LEU A 305 13.90 -13.45 -8.33
N PRO A 306 13.64 -13.53 -9.65
CA PRO A 306 14.72 -13.58 -10.63
C PRO A 306 15.50 -12.27 -10.65
N LYS A 307 16.80 -12.37 -10.94
CA LYS A 307 17.63 -11.17 -11.17
C LYS A 307 17.13 -10.42 -12.39
N SER A 308 17.13 -9.10 -12.30
CA SER A 308 16.82 -8.21 -13.40
C SER A 308 17.99 -7.23 -13.62
N SER A 309 17.82 -6.31 -14.56
CA SER A 309 18.77 -5.23 -14.82
C SER A 309 18.03 -3.94 -15.13
N PHE A 310 18.71 -2.81 -15.00
CA PHE A 310 18.13 -1.52 -15.37
C PHE A 310 17.67 -1.47 -16.84
N LYS A 311 18.41 -2.12 -17.75
CA LYS A 311 18.01 -2.24 -19.17
C LYS A 311 16.72 -3.05 -19.31
N ALA A 312 16.59 -4.17 -18.59
CA ALA A 312 15.37 -4.98 -18.59
C ALA A 312 14.17 -4.20 -18.05
N TYR A 313 14.37 -3.43 -16.96
CA TYR A 313 13.36 -2.51 -16.45
C TYR A 313 12.91 -1.51 -17.52
N LEU A 314 13.82 -0.83 -18.21
CA LEU A 314 13.45 0.15 -19.25
C LEU A 314 12.60 -0.48 -20.38
N SER A 315 12.95 -1.70 -20.80
CA SER A 315 12.17 -2.44 -21.81
C SER A 315 10.83 -2.99 -21.33
N ASP A 316 10.58 -3.04 -20.02
CA ASP A 316 9.39 -3.69 -19.47
C ASP A 316 8.17 -2.76 -19.44
N TRP A 317 7.33 -2.89 -20.46
CA TRP A 317 6.06 -2.15 -20.59
C TRP A 317 4.82 -2.92 -20.13
N ASN A 318 4.95 -4.19 -19.76
CA ASN A 318 3.79 -5.02 -19.46
C ASN A 318 3.17 -4.65 -18.10
N GLY A 319 2.10 -3.83 -18.14
CA GLY A 319 1.42 -3.35 -16.94
C GLY A 319 2.06 -2.09 -16.33
N ARG A 320 3.01 -1.45 -17.02
CA ARG A 320 3.64 -0.18 -16.58
C ARG A 320 2.62 0.95 -16.36
N TYR A 321 1.59 1.05 -17.21
CA TYR A 321 0.54 2.07 -17.06
C TYR A 321 -0.27 1.92 -15.76
N TRP A 322 -0.49 0.68 -15.29
CA TRP A 322 -1.11 0.43 -13.99
C TRP A 322 -0.20 0.89 -12.85
N ALA A 323 1.12 0.67 -12.97
CA ALA A 323 2.07 1.12 -11.95
C ALA A 323 2.12 2.66 -11.89
N PHE A 324 2.05 3.33 -13.04
CA PHE A 324 1.92 4.79 -13.12
C PHE A 324 0.63 5.29 -12.49
N LEU A 325 -0.50 4.64 -12.77
CA LEU A 325 -1.78 4.98 -12.14
C LEU A 325 -1.71 4.83 -10.62
N ALA A 326 -1.12 3.73 -10.12
CA ALA A 326 -0.94 3.51 -8.69
C ALA A 326 -0.08 4.61 -8.04
N GLY A 327 0.99 5.06 -8.70
CA GLY A 327 1.84 6.14 -8.19
C GLY A 327 1.11 7.48 -8.16
N PHE A 328 0.34 7.82 -9.19
CA PHE A 328 -0.52 9.01 -9.14
C PHE A 328 -1.58 8.93 -8.04
N LEU A 329 -2.26 7.79 -7.90
CA LEU A 329 -3.25 7.60 -6.85
C LEU A 329 -2.65 7.78 -5.45
N CYS A 330 -1.47 7.19 -5.19
CA CYS A 330 -0.82 7.37 -3.91
C CYS A 330 -0.36 8.83 -3.70
N GLY A 331 0.25 9.44 -4.71
CA GLY A 331 0.78 10.80 -4.60
C GLY A 331 -0.30 11.87 -4.42
N PHE A 332 -1.38 11.79 -5.19
CA PHE A 332 -2.55 12.66 -4.99
C PHE A 332 -3.25 12.34 -3.67
N GLY A 333 -3.37 11.06 -3.30
CA GLY A 333 -3.96 10.63 -2.03
C GLY A 333 -3.24 11.21 -0.82
N ASN A 334 -1.91 11.08 -0.76
CA ASN A 334 -1.09 11.65 0.30
C ASN A 334 -1.17 13.18 0.33
N GLY A 335 -1.10 13.83 -0.84
CA GLY A 335 -1.25 15.28 -0.94
C GLY A 335 -2.58 15.78 -0.37
N LEU A 336 -3.69 15.11 -0.71
CA LEU A 336 -5.02 15.41 -0.20
C LEU A 336 -5.14 15.12 1.31
N GLN A 337 -4.53 14.03 1.80
CA GLN A 337 -4.48 13.72 3.23
C GLN A 337 -3.78 14.84 4.01
N PHE A 338 -2.62 15.32 3.54
CA PHE A 338 -1.89 16.39 4.21
C PHE A 338 -2.62 17.74 4.13
N MET A 339 -3.22 18.08 2.98
CA MET A 339 -4.05 19.28 2.83
C MET A 339 -5.25 19.26 3.78
N GLY A 340 -5.92 18.12 3.90
CA GLY A 340 -7.02 17.94 4.85
C GLY A 340 -6.53 17.96 6.30
N GLY A 341 -5.34 17.40 6.58
CA GLY A 341 -4.75 17.33 7.92
C GLY A 341 -4.39 18.70 8.47
N GLN A 342 -3.89 19.59 7.63
CA GLN A 342 -3.68 20.99 8.00
C GLN A 342 -4.98 21.68 8.45
N ALA A 343 -6.12 21.31 7.88
CA ALA A 343 -7.42 21.91 8.19
C ALA A 343 -8.15 21.24 9.36
N ALA A 344 -8.02 19.92 9.51
CA ALA A 344 -8.79 19.10 10.46
C ALA A 344 -7.98 18.51 11.62
N GLY A 345 -6.64 18.64 11.57
CA GLY A 345 -5.69 17.94 12.43
C GLY A 345 -5.10 16.69 11.79
N TYR A 346 -3.82 16.45 12.02
CA TYR A 346 -3.13 15.28 11.50
C TYR A 346 -3.58 14.00 12.21
N ALA A 347 -3.97 14.08 13.48
CA ALA A 347 -4.56 12.93 14.18
C ALA A 347 -5.87 12.45 13.54
N ALA A 348 -6.68 13.38 13.02
CA ALA A 348 -7.86 13.04 12.23
C ALA A 348 -7.50 12.57 10.82
N ALA A 349 -6.49 13.18 10.18
CA ALA A 349 -6.03 12.75 8.85
C ALA A 349 -5.46 11.32 8.85
N ASP A 350 -4.91 10.84 9.96
CA ASP A 350 -4.45 9.46 10.10
C ASP A 350 -5.58 8.44 10.00
N SER A 351 -6.84 8.85 10.24
CA SER A 351 -7.98 7.97 10.00
C SER A 351 -8.14 7.61 8.52
N VAL A 352 -7.50 8.33 7.59
CA VAL A 352 -7.50 7.93 6.17
C VAL A 352 -6.85 6.56 5.96
N GLN A 353 -5.91 6.20 6.84
CA GLN A 353 -5.26 4.88 6.79
C GLN A 353 -6.22 3.74 7.19
N VAL A 354 -7.38 4.03 7.82
CA VAL A 354 -8.40 3.04 8.20
C VAL A 354 -9.05 2.34 6.99
N GLN A 355 -9.10 2.98 5.81
CA GLN A 355 -9.84 2.45 4.65
C GLN A 355 -8.99 1.61 3.67
N GLU A 356 -7.67 1.55 3.84
CA GLU A 356 -6.86 0.52 3.15
C GLU A 356 -7.43 -0.89 3.41
N THR A 357 -8.21 -1.05 4.48
CA THR A 357 -8.90 -2.25 4.90
C THR A 357 -10.28 -2.50 4.26
N THR A 358 -11.03 -1.46 3.89
CA THR A 358 -12.48 -1.58 3.56
C THR A 358 -12.77 -1.65 2.06
N ILE A 359 -11.90 -1.12 1.19
CA ILE A 359 -12.07 -1.20 -0.28
C ILE A 359 -11.56 -2.52 -0.84
N VAL A 360 -10.87 -3.34 -0.04
CA VAL A 360 -10.43 -4.70 -0.40
C VAL A 360 -11.62 -5.68 -0.29
N PHE A 361 -12.72 -5.35 -0.97
CA PHE A 361 -13.61 -6.39 -1.46
C PHE A 361 -12.93 -6.98 -2.68
N ASP A 362 -12.49 -8.23 -2.56
CA ASP A 362 -12.02 -9.07 -3.67
C ASP A 362 -13.00 -8.86 -4.84
N PRO A 363 -12.57 -8.26 -5.96
CA PRO A 363 -13.45 -8.08 -7.10
C PRO A 363 -13.77 -9.47 -7.64
N LYS A 364 -14.99 -9.92 -7.35
CA LYS A 364 -15.60 -11.17 -7.84
C LYS A 364 -15.54 -11.29 -9.36
#